data_AF-A0A0L0FEV5-F1
#
_entry.id   AF-A0A0L0FEV5-F1
#
_cell.length_a   1.000
_cell.length_b   1.000
_cell.length_c   1.000
_cell.angle_alpha   90.00
_cell.angle_beta   90.00
_cell.angle_gamma   90.00
#
_symmetry.space_group_name_H-M   'P 1'
#
loop_
_entity.id
_entity.type
_entity.pdbx_description
1 polymer ?
#
loop_
_entity_poly.entity_id
_entity_poly.type
_entity_poly.pdbx_seq_one_letter_code
_entity_poly.pdbx_strand_id
1 'polypeptide(L)'
;MKRFIAMLTAAVLLTWSFIASLVGLVSFHWWSGPGGFQLGIASNCQEFAESDVNGLTFNKCVHYNIGAYSNSTETWMAGLLIVSILNGGICLLIMLFKTIFIFCCYNLAGPSTATFTVIQALLIVTVCILVGKNYGFEYPEGADSLGATYYIVISAAVGSMCAAALTGVDTINNRREKMTKKSSTAQGVEQPPMNITNVSNAPSNMPQRYTGGNKEKKLQDIYAVYILRLQDIIVPIDSNAIFTVTS
;
A
#
# COMPACT_ATOMS: atom_id res chain seq x y z
N MET A 1 17.59 -10.37 16.58
CA MET A 1 17.51 -11.31 15.44
C MET A 1 16.09 -11.45 14.88
N LYS A 2 15.07 -11.86 15.64
CA LYS A 2 13.68 -12.04 15.14
C LYS A 2 13.08 -10.80 14.43
N ARG A 3 13.27 -9.59 14.97
CA ARG A 3 12.80 -8.34 14.33
C ARG A 3 13.47 -8.05 13.01
N PHE A 4 14.78 -8.30 12.93
CA PHE A 4 15.55 -8.08 11.70
C PHE A 4 15.06 -9.01 10.59
N ILE A 5 14.85 -10.29 10.89
CA ILE A 5 14.30 -11.26 9.93
C ILE A 5 12.91 -10.82 9.47
N ALA A 6 12.02 -10.44 10.38
CA ALA A 6 10.67 -9.97 10.01
C ALA A 6 10.70 -8.73 9.09
N MET A 7 11.58 -7.76 9.37
CA MET A 7 11.74 -6.57 8.53
C MET A 7 12.34 -6.92 7.16
N LEU A 8 13.31 -7.83 7.11
CA LEU A 8 13.90 -8.30 5.85
C LEU A 8 12.85 -9.03 5.00
N THR A 9 12.06 -9.93 5.60
CA THR A 9 10.96 -10.61 4.91
C THR A 9 9.92 -9.61 4.39
N ALA A 10 9.54 -8.62 5.20
CA ALA A 10 8.61 -7.57 4.75
C ALA A 10 9.17 -6.76 3.58
N ALA A 11 10.47 -6.43 3.59
CA ALA A 11 11.12 -5.75 2.49
C ALA A 11 11.12 -6.58 1.20
N VAL A 12 11.42 -7.90 1.28
CA VAL A 12 11.36 -8.81 0.13
C VAL A 12 9.95 -8.89 -0.46
N LEU A 13 8.93 -9.01 0.39
CA LEU A 13 7.53 -9.06 -0.03
C LEU A 13 7.06 -7.76 -0.67
N LEU A 14 7.52 -6.61 -0.15
CA LEU A 14 7.26 -5.29 -0.75
C LEU A 14 7.95 -5.13 -2.10
N THR A 15 9.20 -5.58 -2.22
CA THR A 15 9.93 -5.57 -3.49
C THR A 15 9.22 -6.42 -4.53
N TRP A 16 8.76 -7.62 -4.14
CA TRP A 16 7.92 -8.45 -5.01
C TRP A 16 6.66 -7.71 -5.45
N SER A 17 5.96 -7.06 -4.52
CA SER A 17 4.71 -6.36 -4.80
C SER A 17 4.91 -5.14 -5.72
N PHE A 18 6.03 -4.43 -5.56
CA PHE A 18 6.46 -3.34 -6.43
C PHE A 18 6.75 -3.82 -7.86
N ILE A 19 7.57 -4.88 -7.99
CA ILE A 19 7.90 -5.48 -9.29
C ILE A 19 6.65 -6.03 -9.98
N ALA A 20 5.81 -6.76 -9.25
CA ALA A 20 4.56 -7.28 -9.78
C ALA A 20 3.60 -6.18 -10.24
N SER A 21 3.54 -5.04 -9.53
CA SER A 21 2.74 -3.89 -9.96
C SER A 21 3.29 -3.26 -11.25
N LEU A 22 4.63 -3.15 -11.39
CA LEU A 22 5.29 -2.72 -12.61
C LEU A 22 5.00 -3.65 -13.78
N VAL A 23 5.20 -4.97 -13.58
CA VAL A 23 4.87 -6.01 -14.56
C VAL A 23 3.39 -5.94 -14.92
N GLY A 24 2.52 -5.76 -13.94
CA GLY A 24 1.09 -5.52 -14.14
C GLY A 24 0.81 -4.33 -15.05
N LEU A 25 1.51 -3.21 -14.89
CA LEU A 25 1.28 -2.05 -15.72
C LEU A 25 1.74 -2.25 -17.18
N VAL A 26 2.92 -2.86 -17.38
CA VAL A 26 3.58 -2.94 -18.70
C VAL A 26 3.30 -4.23 -19.47
N SER A 27 2.72 -5.25 -18.83
CA SER A 27 2.50 -6.53 -19.48
C SER A 27 1.21 -6.55 -20.30
N PHE A 28 1.27 -7.19 -21.46
CA PHE A 28 0.14 -7.51 -22.33
C PHE A 28 -0.45 -8.90 -22.06
N HIS A 29 -0.04 -9.59 -20.98
CA HIS A 29 -0.54 -10.93 -20.61
C HIS A 29 -1.54 -10.90 -19.44
N TRP A 30 -2.46 -9.92 -19.42
CA TRP A 30 -3.55 -9.91 -18.43
C TRP A 30 -4.67 -10.86 -18.81
N TRP A 31 -4.95 -10.94 -20.10
CA TRP A 31 -5.91 -11.85 -20.69
C TRP A 31 -5.25 -12.63 -21.82
N SER A 32 -5.76 -13.82 -22.06
CA SER A 32 -5.33 -14.68 -23.16
C SER A 32 -6.56 -15.19 -23.91
N GLY A 33 -6.41 -15.43 -25.20
CA GLY A 33 -7.47 -15.86 -26.10
C GLY A 33 -6.99 -16.84 -27.17
N PRO A 34 -7.91 -17.41 -27.96
CA PRO A 34 -7.58 -18.32 -29.05
C PRO A 34 -6.65 -17.64 -30.07
N GLY A 35 -5.75 -18.43 -30.68
CA GLY A 35 -4.78 -17.92 -31.65
C GLY A 35 -3.63 -17.10 -31.05
N GLY A 36 -3.42 -17.16 -29.73
CA GLY A 36 -2.34 -16.42 -29.06
C GLY A 36 -2.65 -14.95 -28.84
N PHE A 37 -3.93 -14.56 -28.92
CA PHE A 37 -4.39 -13.23 -28.55
C PHE A 37 -4.04 -12.93 -27.10
N GLN A 38 -3.43 -11.78 -26.85
CA GLN A 38 -2.98 -11.35 -25.53
C GLN A 38 -3.25 -9.86 -25.37
N LEU A 39 -3.91 -9.50 -24.27
CA LEU A 39 -4.30 -8.13 -23.96
C LEU A 39 -3.79 -7.73 -22.58
N GLY A 40 -3.28 -6.51 -22.46
CA GLY A 40 -2.90 -5.88 -21.20
C GLY A 40 -3.84 -4.75 -20.79
N ILE A 41 -3.69 -4.25 -19.56
CA ILE A 41 -4.50 -3.13 -19.05
C ILE A 41 -4.13 -1.81 -19.73
N ALA A 42 -2.84 -1.50 -19.74
CA ALA A 42 -2.31 -0.26 -20.31
C ALA A 42 -1.43 -0.52 -21.54
N SER A 43 -1.32 -1.78 -21.96
CA SER A 43 -0.50 -2.20 -23.06
C SER A 43 -1.24 -3.15 -23.98
N ASN A 44 -1.04 -2.97 -25.28
CA ASN A 44 -1.60 -3.84 -26.30
C ASN A 44 -0.51 -4.22 -27.30
N CYS A 45 -0.59 -5.46 -27.81
CA CYS A 45 0.21 -5.92 -28.92
C CYS A 45 -0.61 -5.87 -30.21
N GLN A 46 -0.21 -5.04 -31.16
CA GLN A 46 -0.93 -4.87 -32.43
C GLN A 46 -0.59 -5.96 -33.45
N GLU A 47 0.63 -6.49 -33.40
CA GLU A 47 1.11 -7.48 -34.35
C GLU A 47 2.00 -8.51 -33.66
N PHE A 48 1.68 -9.78 -33.85
CA PHE A 48 2.47 -10.92 -33.38
C PHE A 48 3.23 -11.50 -34.57
N ALA A 49 4.56 -11.60 -34.43
CA ALA A 49 5.37 -12.38 -35.34
C ALA A 49 5.73 -13.71 -34.67
N GLU A 50 5.51 -14.80 -35.39
CA GLU A 50 6.05 -16.10 -35.01
C GLU A 50 7.57 -16.07 -35.19
N SER A 51 8.30 -16.27 -34.10
CA SER A 51 9.75 -16.43 -34.13
C SER A 51 10.07 -17.87 -33.72
N ASP A 52 10.64 -18.63 -34.66
CA ASP A 52 11.16 -19.96 -34.39
C ASP A 52 12.64 -19.85 -34.00
N VAL A 53 12.96 -20.25 -32.77
CA VAL A 53 14.34 -20.39 -32.30
C VAL A 53 14.52 -21.82 -31.83
N ASN A 54 15.28 -22.61 -32.60
CA ASN A 54 15.61 -24.01 -32.30
C ASN A 54 14.38 -24.94 -32.18
N GLY A 55 13.34 -24.74 -32.99
CA GLY A 55 12.13 -25.58 -33.00
C GLY A 55 11.13 -25.23 -31.89
N LEU A 56 11.34 -24.12 -31.20
CA LEU A 56 10.37 -23.53 -30.27
C LEU A 56 9.80 -22.28 -30.93
N THR A 57 8.52 -22.35 -31.30
CA THR A 57 7.76 -21.23 -31.85
C THR A 57 7.29 -20.32 -30.72
N PHE A 58 7.76 -19.08 -30.72
CA PHE A 58 7.31 -18.04 -29.79
C PHE A 58 6.59 -16.93 -30.54
N ASN A 59 5.41 -16.53 -30.07
CA ASN A 59 4.75 -15.33 -30.55
C ASN A 59 5.39 -14.12 -29.89
N LYS A 60 6.16 -13.36 -30.68
CA LYS A 60 6.79 -12.12 -30.24
C LYS A 60 5.93 -10.94 -30.68
N CYS A 61 5.68 -10.02 -29.75
CA CYS A 61 5.06 -8.76 -30.09
C CYS A 61 6.03 -7.87 -30.89
N VAL A 62 5.64 -7.46 -32.10
CA VAL A 62 6.44 -6.57 -32.96
C VAL A 62 6.09 -5.11 -32.70
N HIS A 63 4.80 -4.83 -32.52
CA HIS A 63 4.27 -3.49 -32.29
C HIS A 63 3.58 -3.42 -30.93
N TYR A 64 4.31 -2.87 -29.96
CA TYR A 64 3.87 -2.66 -28.59
C TYR A 64 3.44 -1.20 -28.40
N ASN A 65 2.21 -1.00 -27.93
CA ASN A 65 1.67 0.34 -27.67
C ASN A 65 1.27 0.47 -26.19
N ILE A 66 1.69 1.56 -25.54
CA ILE A 66 1.30 1.92 -24.17
C ILE A 66 0.23 3.02 -24.21
N GLY A 67 -0.78 2.91 -23.36
CA GLY A 67 -1.88 3.88 -23.27
C GLY A 67 -3.05 3.55 -24.21
N ALA A 68 -3.05 2.35 -24.79
CA ALA A 68 -4.17 1.82 -25.55
C ALA A 68 -5.23 1.23 -24.60
N TYR A 69 -5.96 2.09 -23.89
CA TYR A 69 -7.04 1.70 -23.00
C TYR A 69 -8.31 1.39 -23.81
N SER A 70 -8.90 0.21 -23.63
CA SER A 70 -10.15 -0.16 -24.29
C SER A 70 -11.37 0.49 -23.62
N ASN A 71 -11.31 0.66 -22.29
CA ASN A 71 -12.43 1.12 -21.47
C ASN A 71 -11.97 2.02 -20.31
N SER A 72 -12.88 2.84 -19.80
CA SER A 72 -12.63 3.74 -18.66
C SER A 72 -12.15 3.01 -17.40
N THR A 73 -12.54 1.74 -17.22
CA THR A 73 -12.09 0.93 -16.07
C THR A 73 -10.64 0.52 -16.17
N GLU A 74 -10.15 0.20 -17.37
CA GLU A 74 -8.73 -0.11 -17.56
C GLU A 74 -7.86 1.10 -17.23
N THR A 75 -8.33 2.31 -17.58
CA THR A 75 -7.69 3.56 -17.16
C THR A 75 -7.61 3.68 -15.63
N TRP A 76 -8.70 3.37 -14.92
CA TRP A 76 -8.69 3.36 -13.44
C TRP A 76 -7.74 2.31 -12.86
N MET A 77 -7.73 1.10 -13.43
CA MET A 77 -6.86 0.02 -12.99
C MET A 77 -5.38 0.37 -13.22
N ALA A 78 -5.04 0.94 -14.36
CA ALA A 78 -3.70 1.45 -14.65
C ALA A 78 -3.31 2.57 -13.68
N GLY A 79 -4.23 3.52 -13.42
CA GLY A 79 -4.01 4.58 -12.44
C GLY A 79 -3.73 4.04 -11.03
N LEU A 80 -4.50 3.07 -10.56
CA LEU A 80 -4.29 2.41 -9.26
C LEU A 80 -2.94 1.68 -9.20
N LEU A 81 -2.54 1.01 -10.29
CA LEU A 81 -1.21 0.38 -10.38
C LEU A 81 -0.08 1.40 -10.34
N ILE A 82 -0.21 2.53 -11.05
CA ILE A 82 0.77 3.62 -11.01
C ILE A 82 0.92 4.17 -9.59
N VAL A 83 -0.19 4.46 -8.90
CA VAL A 83 -0.16 4.94 -7.51
C VAL A 83 0.44 3.86 -6.58
N SER A 84 0.13 2.58 -6.80
CA SER A 84 0.74 1.47 -6.07
C SER A 84 2.26 1.40 -6.26
N ILE A 85 2.75 1.58 -7.50
CA ILE A 85 4.19 1.61 -7.83
C ILE A 85 4.88 2.77 -7.11
N LEU A 86 4.32 3.98 -7.19
CA LEU A 86 4.89 5.16 -6.53
C LEU A 86 4.94 4.97 -5.01
N ASN A 87 3.84 4.51 -4.43
CA ASN A 87 3.74 4.27 -2.99
C ASN A 87 4.70 3.15 -2.53
N GLY A 88 4.79 2.05 -3.28
CA GLY A 88 5.72 0.96 -3.03
C GLY A 88 7.18 1.39 -3.14
N GLY A 89 7.52 2.19 -4.16
CA GLY A 89 8.84 2.77 -4.32
C GLY A 89 9.25 3.66 -3.14
N ILE A 90 8.36 4.54 -2.69
CA ILE A 90 8.58 5.36 -1.49
C ILE A 90 8.77 4.48 -0.25
N CYS A 91 7.95 3.45 -0.08
CA CYS A 91 8.04 2.53 1.05
C CYS A 91 9.38 1.75 1.06
N LEU A 92 9.83 1.27 -0.10
CA LEU A 92 11.12 0.61 -0.27
C LEU A 92 12.29 1.54 0.03
N LEU A 93 12.24 2.79 -0.45
CA LEU A 93 13.25 3.80 -0.12
C LEU A 93 13.33 4.02 1.39
N ILE A 94 12.21 4.23 2.07
CA ILE A 94 12.18 4.41 3.53
C ILE A 94 12.75 3.17 4.25
N MET A 95 12.42 1.96 3.82
CA MET A 95 12.96 0.73 4.39
C MET A 95 14.46 0.54 4.12
N LEU A 96 14.94 0.92 2.94
CA LEU A 96 16.35 0.87 2.57
C LEU A 96 17.16 1.86 3.41
N PHE A 97 16.69 3.12 3.52
CA PHE A 97 17.26 4.11 4.44
C PHE A 97 17.26 3.58 5.88
N LYS A 98 16.17 2.97 6.34
CA LYS A 98 16.15 2.34 7.68
C LYS A 98 17.23 1.27 7.81
N THR A 99 17.36 0.38 6.84
CA THR A 99 18.28 -0.77 6.93
C THR A 99 19.75 -0.34 6.89
N ILE A 100 20.10 0.64 6.04
CA ILE A 100 21.46 1.17 5.95
C ILE A 100 21.81 2.00 7.19
N PHE A 101 20.92 2.89 7.62
CA PHE A 101 21.16 3.80 8.74
C PHE A 101 20.89 3.19 10.12
N ILE A 102 20.41 1.94 10.20
CA ILE A 102 20.31 1.17 11.46
C ILE A 102 21.67 1.10 12.17
N PHE A 103 22.78 1.09 11.42
CA PHE A 103 24.14 1.11 11.99
C PHE A 103 24.59 2.50 12.47
N CYS A 104 23.96 3.56 11.97
CA CYS A 104 24.32 4.96 12.25
C CYS A 104 23.26 5.65 13.12
N CYS A 105 22.91 5.08 14.28
CA CYS A 105 22.17 5.71 15.40
C CYS A 105 20.82 6.44 15.13
N TYR A 106 20.36 6.55 13.88
CA TYR A 106 19.18 7.32 13.49
C TYR A 106 17.98 6.40 13.28
N ASN A 107 17.13 6.35 14.29
CA ASN A 107 15.87 5.62 14.23
C ASN A 107 14.78 6.48 13.54
N LEU A 108 15.00 6.81 12.25
CA LEU A 108 14.12 7.70 11.47
C LEU A 108 12.80 7.03 11.03
N ALA A 109 12.74 5.69 11.10
CA ALA A 109 11.60 4.92 10.62
C ALA A 109 10.48 4.87 11.66
N GLY A 110 9.57 5.83 11.55
CA GLY A 110 8.36 5.91 12.33
C GLY A 110 7.22 5.01 11.83
N PRO A 111 6.00 5.22 12.36
CA PRO A 111 4.77 4.51 11.96
C PRO A 111 4.33 4.73 10.51
N SER A 112 5.01 5.60 9.76
CA SER A 112 4.66 5.96 8.37
C SER A 112 4.80 4.78 7.40
N THR A 113 5.84 3.95 7.55
CA THR A 113 6.08 2.80 6.63
C THR A 113 4.93 1.79 6.67
N ALA A 114 4.36 1.53 7.85
CA ALA A 114 3.23 0.62 7.98
C ALA A 114 1.99 1.16 7.26
N THR A 115 1.71 2.46 7.38
CA THR A 115 0.58 3.09 6.68
C THR A 115 0.73 3.00 5.16
N PHE A 116 1.92 3.32 4.63
CA PHE A 116 2.17 3.21 3.20
C PHE A 116 2.05 1.77 2.68
N THR A 117 2.53 0.79 3.46
CA THR A 117 2.40 -0.63 3.11
C THR A 117 0.94 -1.07 3.04
N VAL A 118 0.11 -0.64 4.00
CA VAL A 118 -1.34 -0.91 4.00
C VAL A 118 -2.02 -0.28 2.79
N ILE A 119 -1.71 0.99 2.48
CA ILE A 119 -2.27 1.67 1.31
C ILE A 119 -1.89 0.93 0.03
N GLN A 120 -0.64 0.49 -0.11
CA GLN A 120 -0.20 -0.28 -1.27
C GLN A 120 -0.98 -1.59 -1.42
N ALA A 121 -1.16 -2.33 -0.33
CA ALA A 121 -1.95 -3.56 -0.34
C ALA A 121 -3.40 -3.31 -0.78
N LEU A 122 -4.03 -2.26 -0.25
CA LEU A 122 -5.40 -1.90 -0.62
C LEU A 122 -5.51 -1.51 -2.10
N LEU A 123 -4.53 -0.79 -2.66
CA LEU A 123 -4.52 -0.43 -4.07
C LEU A 123 -4.44 -1.66 -4.98
N ILE A 124 -3.51 -2.59 -4.70
CA ILE A 124 -3.36 -3.81 -5.50
C ILE A 124 -4.61 -4.70 -5.38
N VAL A 125 -5.13 -4.89 -4.17
CA VAL A 125 -6.37 -5.65 -3.94
C VAL A 125 -7.54 -5.02 -4.70
N THR A 126 -7.64 -3.69 -4.71
CA THR A 126 -8.69 -2.99 -5.46
C THR A 126 -8.59 -3.26 -6.96
N VAL A 127 -7.38 -3.28 -7.54
CA VAL A 127 -7.17 -3.67 -8.94
C VAL A 127 -7.66 -5.11 -9.18
N CYS A 128 -7.30 -6.07 -8.31
CA CYS A 128 -7.77 -7.46 -8.43
C CYS A 128 -9.30 -7.58 -8.36
N ILE A 129 -9.95 -6.81 -7.48
CA ILE A 129 -11.41 -6.77 -7.35
C ILE A 129 -12.05 -6.14 -8.60
N LEU A 130 -11.47 -5.06 -9.13
CA LEU A 130 -11.96 -4.43 -10.35
C LEU A 130 -11.91 -5.40 -11.52
N VAL A 131 -10.81 -6.15 -11.70
CA VAL A 131 -10.76 -7.21 -12.70
C VAL A 131 -11.90 -8.20 -12.49
N GLY A 132 -12.11 -8.72 -11.28
CA GLY A 132 -13.18 -9.69 -11.03
C GLY A 132 -14.59 -9.14 -11.28
N LYS A 133 -14.85 -7.89 -10.86
CA LYS A 133 -16.17 -7.26 -10.93
C LYS A 133 -16.53 -6.79 -12.34
N ASN A 134 -15.61 -6.10 -13.01
CA ASN A 134 -15.91 -5.45 -14.29
C ASN A 134 -16.16 -6.43 -15.41
N TYR A 135 -15.45 -7.53 -15.33
CA TYR A 135 -15.54 -8.62 -16.26
C TYR A 135 -16.65 -9.58 -15.84
N GLY A 136 -17.16 -9.53 -14.61
CA GLY A 136 -18.26 -10.41 -14.18
C GLY A 136 -17.91 -11.90 -14.27
N PHE A 137 -16.61 -12.22 -14.23
CA PHE A 137 -16.02 -13.51 -14.64
C PHE A 137 -16.07 -13.83 -16.15
N GLU A 138 -16.56 -12.94 -17.01
CA GLU A 138 -16.46 -12.97 -18.47
C GLU A 138 -15.21 -12.24 -18.97
N TYR A 139 -14.70 -12.55 -20.16
CA TYR A 139 -13.44 -11.99 -20.65
C TYR A 139 -13.69 -10.83 -21.63
N PRO A 140 -12.74 -9.89 -21.80
CA PRO A 140 -12.83 -8.92 -22.90
C PRO A 140 -12.98 -9.65 -24.23
N GLU A 141 -13.60 -9.01 -25.23
CA GLU A 141 -13.82 -9.64 -26.54
C GLU A 141 -12.52 -10.21 -27.11
N GLY A 142 -12.57 -11.47 -27.54
CA GLY A 142 -11.41 -12.18 -28.08
C GLY A 142 -10.52 -12.88 -27.04
N ALA A 143 -10.74 -12.66 -25.73
CA ALA A 143 -10.11 -13.43 -24.67
C ALA A 143 -11.03 -14.56 -24.17
N ASP A 144 -10.43 -15.65 -23.71
CA ASP A 144 -11.11 -16.83 -23.16
C ASP A 144 -10.57 -17.26 -21.78
N SER A 145 -9.49 -16.62 -21.32
CA SER A 145 -8.79 -17.00 -20.10
C SER A 145 -8.03 -15.85 -19.45
N LEU A 146 -7.76 -15.98 -18.15
CA LEU A 146 -6.90 -15.06 -17.42
C LEU A 146 -5.44 -15.34 -17.77
N GLY A 147 -4.70 -14.27 -18.10
CA GLY A 147 -3.29 -14.36 -18.43
C GLY A 147 -2.40 -14.45 -17.19
N ALA A 148 -1.13 -14.80 -17.41
CA ALA A 148 -0.13 -14.98 -16.36
C ALA A 148 0.03 -13.76 -15.44
N THR A 149 -0.14 -12.55 -15.98
CA THR A 149 0.07 -11.31 -15.23
C THR A 149 -0.95 -11.13 -14.11
N TYR A 150 -2.19 -11.58 -14.31
CA TYR A 150 -3.20 -11.53 -13.26
C TYR A 150 -2.76 -12.34 -12.02
N TYR A 151 -2.21 -13.55 -12.23
CA TYR A 151 -1.70 -14.41 -11.16
C TYR A 151 -0.47 -13.82 -10.45
N ILE A 152 0.40 -13.11 -11.20
CA ILE A 152 1.52 -12.38 -10.61
C ILE A 152 1.00 -11.27 -9.68
N VAL A 153 0.05 -10.47 -10.15
CA VAL A 153 -0.50 -9.34 -9.38
C VAL A 153 -1.30 -9.82 -8.15
N ILE A 154 -2.08 -10.90 -8.26
CA ILE A 154 -2.81 -11.43 -7.10
C ILE A 154 -1.84 -12.02 -6.04
N SER A 155 -0.74 -12.65 -6.46
CA SER A 155 0.30 -13.12 -5.53
C SER A 155 0.96 -11.95 -4.79
N ALA A 156 1.15 -10.83 -5.48
CA ALA A 156 1.64 -9.59 -4.89
C ALA A 156 0.63 -8.94 -3.94
N ALA A 157 -0.67 -9.04 -4.21
CA ALA A 157 -1.70 -8.61 -3.26
C ALA A 157 -1.54 -9.35 -1.92
N VAL A 158 -1.44 -10.69 -1.95
CA VAL A 158 -1.21 -11.50 -0.74
C VAL A 158 0.12 -11.14 -0.07
N GLY A 159 1.19 -11.02 -0.85
CA GLY A 159 2.52 -10.64 -0.35
C GLY A 159 2.53 -9.29 0.36
N SER A 160 1.89 -8.28 -0.23
CA SER A 160 1.78 -6.93 0.34
C SER A 160 0.96 -6.90 1.63
N MET A 161 -0.12 -7.69 1.73
CA MET A 161 -0.89 -7.83 2.97
C MET A 161 -0.06 -8.47 4.09
N CYS A 162 0.72 -9.52 3.76
CA CYS A 162 1.66 -10.12 4.72
C CYS A 162 2.74 -9.12 5.17
N ALA A 163 3.28 -8.33 4.24
CA ALA A 163 4.23 -7.26 4.57
C ALA A 163 3.61 -6.18 5.48
N ALA A 164 2.35 -5.79 5.22
CA ALA A 164 1.60 -4.86 6.04
C ALA A 164 1.41 -5.40 7.47
N ALA A 165 1.06 -6.68 7.61
CA ALA A 165 0.92 -7.32 8.92
C ALA A 165 2.26 -7.35 9.68
N LEU A 166 3.36 -7.75 9.02
CA LEU A 166 4.69 -7.81 9.63
C LEU A 166 5.18 -6.42 10.09
N THR A 167 5.04 -5.40 9.25
CA THR A 167 5.43 -4.02 9.57
C THR A 167 4.54 -3.40 10.66
N GLY A 168 3.25 -3.74 10.66
CA GLY A 168 2.29 -3.34 11.70
C GLY A 168 2.63 -3.92 13.07
N VAL A 169 2.91 -5.23 13.13
CA VAL A 169 3.30 -5.91 14.38
C VAL A 169 4.60 -5.35 14.95
N ASP A 170 5.62 -5.08 14.11
CA ASP A 170 6.87 -4.45 14.57
C ASP A 170 6.60 -3.05 15.16
N THR A 171 5.75 -2.25 14.50
CA THR A 171 5.39 -0.91 14.96
C THR A 171 4.68 -0.94 16.32
N ILE A 172 3.73 -1.86 16.53
CA ILE A 172 3.00 -2.02 17.79
C ILE A 172 3.94 -2.46 18.91
N ASN A 173 4.80 -3.45 18.65
CA ASN A 173 5.74 -3.96 19.64
C ASN A 173 6.74 -2.87 20.09
N ASN A 174 7.28 -2.09 19.15
CA ASN A 174 8.17 -0.98 19.46
C ASN A 174 7.48 0.12 20.28
N ARG A 175 6.19 0.38 20.05
CA ARG A 175 5.40 1.30 20.88
C ARG A 175 5.21 0.77 22.30
N ARG A 176 4.90 -0.52 22.46
CA ARG A 176 4.73 -1.15 23.78
C ARG A 176 6.00 -1.04 24.63
N GLU A 177 7.17 -1.31 24.04
CA GLU A 177 8.45 -1.19 24.75
C GLU A 177 8.81 0.24 25.18
N LYS A 178 8.44 1.24 24.37
CA LYS A 178 8.64 2.65 24.75
C LYS A 178 7.75 3.03 25.94
N MET A 179 6.53 2.51 26.01
CA MET A 179 5.61 2.77 27.12
C MET A 179 6.06 2.10 28.42
N THR A 180 6.54 0.85 28.37
CA THR A 180 7.04 0.15 29.57
C THR A 180 8.28 0.84 30.13
N LYS A 181 9.25 1.21 29.29
CA LYS A 181 10.44 1.96 29.73
C LYS A 181 10.09 3.29 30.39
N LYS A 182 9.15 4.05 29.82
CA LYS A 182 8.72 5.33 30.39
C LYS A 182 8.05 5.17 31.77
N SER A 183 7.29 4.08 31.96
CA SER A 183 6.67 3.76 33.25
C SER A 183 7.72 3.44 34.32
N SER A 184 8.76 2.66 33.97
CA SER A 184 9.82 2.31 34.92
C SER A 184 10.71 3.50 35.28
N THR A 185 11.00 4.41 34.34
CA THR A 185 11.75 5.65 34.64
C THR A 185 10.94 6.60 35.51
N ALA A 186 9.61 6.64 35.38
CA ALA A 186 8.74 7.44 36.24
C ALA A 186 8.66 6.91 37.69
N GLN A 187 8.92 5.62 37.92
CA GLN A 187 9.00 5.02 39.26
C GLN A 187 10.41 5.08 39.88
N GLY A 188 11.44 5.41 39.10
CA GLY A 188 12.83 5.55 39.58
C GLY A 188 13.24 6.96 40.00
N VAL A 189 12.33 7.94 39.98
CA VAL A 189 12.57 9.23 40.62
C VAL A 189 12.30 9.04 42.11
N GLU A 190 13.37 8.75 42.86
CA GLU A 190 13.43 8.85 44.31
C GLU A 190 12.69 10.12 44.75
N GLN A 191 11.62 9.94 45.53
CA GLN A 191 11.08 11.03 46.32
C GLN A 191 12.23 11.56 47.20
N PRO A 192 12.56 12.86 47.18
CA PRO A 192 13.47 13.41 48.18
C PRO A 192 12.89 13.10 49.58
N PRO A 193 13.73 12.79 50.58
CA PRO A 193 13.26 12.44 51.91
C PRO A 193 12.33 13.53 52.42
N MET A 194 11.12 13.13 52.77
CA MET A 194 10.06 13.98 53.26
C MET A 194 10.50 14.56 54.62
N ASN A 195 11.05 15.78 54.61
CA ASN A 195 11.36 16.51 55.83
C ASN A 195 10.04 17.03 56.40
N ILE A 196 9.54 16.35 57.45
CA ILE A 196 8.34 16.77 58.18
C ILE A 196 8.75 17.89 59.13
N THR A 197 8.64 19.13 58.67
CA THR A 197 8.50 20.27 59.57
C THR A 197 7.05 20.73 59.57
N ASN A 198 6.42 20.59 60.74
CA ASN A 198 5.09 21.10 61.07
C ASN A 198 5.00 22.60 60.74
N VAL A 199 4.11 22.96 59.81
CA VAL A 199 3.51 24.30 59.75
C VAL A 199 2.02 24.18 59.50
N SER A 200 1.27 24.82 60.39
CA SER A 200 -0.18 24.81 60.52
C SER A 200 -0.91 25.60 59.44
N ASN A 201 -2.14 25.13 59.17
CA ASN A 201 -3.36 25.87 58.81
C ASN A 201 -3.31 26.84 57.61
N ALA A 202 -3.79 26.37 56.46
CA ALA A 202 -4.37 27.21 55.41
C ALA A 202 -5.51 26.45 54.69
N PRO A 203 -6.60 27.13 54.27
CA PRO A 203 -7.79 26.49 53.73
C PRO A 203 -7.55 25.84 52.36
N SER A 204 -8.16 24.66 52.18
CA SER A 204 -8.06 23.79 51.02
C SER A 204 -8.75 24.37 49.78
N ASN A 205 -7.97 24.91 48.85
CA ASN A 205 -8.38 25.00 47.45
C ASN A 205 -7.79 23.79 46.71
N MET A 206 -8.64 22.81 46.39
CA MET A 206 -8.26 21.66 45.56
C MET A 206 -7.89 22.14 44.14
N PRO A 207 -6.74 21.76 43.57
CA PRO A 207 -6.57 21.73 42.13
C PRO A 207 -7.36 20.55 41.57
N GLN A 208 -8.19 20.80 40.57
CA GLN A 208 -8.90 19.76 39.85
C GLN A 208 -7.93 18.71 39.29
N ARG A 209 -8.23 17.46 39.61
CA ARG A 209 -7.65 16.25 39.02
C ARG A 209 -7.93 16.28 37.52
N TYR A 210 -6.90 16.52 36.70
CA TYR A 210 -6.99 16.32 35.25
C TYR A 210 -7.28 14.84 34.97
N THR A 211 -8.55 14.53 34.70
CA THR A 211 -8.96 13.24 34.15
C THR A 211 -8.37 13.11 32.75
N GLY A 212 -7.55 12.07 32.57
CA GLY A 212 -6.92 11.75 31.29
C GLY A 212 -7.93 11.70 30.15
N GLY A 213 -7.87 12.70 29.28
CA GLY A 213 -8.62 12.75 28.04
C GLY A 213 -8.31 11.51 27.20
N ASN A 214 -9.37 10.77 26.91
CA ASN A 214 -9.38 9.47 26.27
C ASN A 214 -8.63 9.50 24.93
N LYS A 215 -7.41 8.92 24.90
CA LYS A 215 -6.55 8.88 23.70
C LYS A 215 -7.18 8.09 22.55
N GLU A 216 -8.18 7.25 22.82
CA GLU A 216 -8.92 6.51 21.80
C GLU A 216 -9.83 7.39 20.95
N LYS A 217 -10.44 8.44 21.53
CA LYS A 217 -11.25 9.40 20.76
C LYS A 217 -10.42 10.20 19.77
N LYS A 218 -9.20 10.63 20.17
CA LYS A 218 -8.30 11.35 19.27
C LYS A 218 -7.79 10.51 18.09
N LEU A 219 -7.71 9.18 18.23
CA LEU A 219 -7.36 8.33 17.08
C LEU A 219 -8.55 8.13 16.15
N GLN A 220 -9.76 7.92 16.68
CA GLN A 220 -10.97 7.80 15.86
C GLN A 220 -11.28 9.09 15.08
N ASP A 221 -11.05 10.26 15.68
CA ASP A 221 -11.22 11.55 15.00
C ASP A 221 -10.22 11.73 13.83
N ILE A 222 -8.99 11.22 13.96
CA ILE A 222 -8.00 11.28 12.87
C ILE A 222 -8.38 10.34 11.71
N TYR A 223 -8.89 9.14 12.00
CA TYR A 223 -9.37 8.22 10.96
C TYR A 223 -10.63 8.75 10.27
N ALA A 224 -11.56 9.36 11.02
CA ALA A 224 -12.77 9.96 10.45
C ALA A 224 -12.45 11.14 9.51
N VAL A 225 -11.49 12.00 9.88
CA VAL A 225 -11.05 13.11 9.01
C VAL A 225 -10.35 12.60 7.75
N TYR A 226 -9.61 11.49 7.82
CA TYR A 226 -8.95 10.91 6.63
C TYR A 226 -9.94 10.24 5.67
N ILE A 227 -10.99 9.59 6.19
CA ILE A 227 -12.05 8.99 5.36
C ILE A 227 -12.92 10.08 4.70
N LEU A 228 -13.25 11.15 5.42
CA LEU A 228 -13.99 12.29 4.85
C LEU A 228 -13.18 13.06 3.79
N ARG A 229 -11.86 13.24 3.99
CA ARG A 229 -10.98 13.86 2.98
C ARG A 229 -10.79 13.00 1.73
N LEU A 230 -10.94 11.67 1.82
CA LEU A 230 -10.92 10.78 0.66
C LEU A 230 -12.24 10.85 -0.14
N GLN A 231 -13.36 11.19 0.50
CA GLN A 231 -14.63 11.45 -0.20
C GLN A 231 -14.61 12.79 -0.95
N ASP A 232 -13.94 13.83 -0.43
CA ASP A 232 -13.82 15.12 -1.12
C ASP A 232 -12.87 15.12 -2.34
N ILE A 233 -12.02 14.10 -2.49
CA ILE A 233 -11.15 13.92 -3.68
C ILE A 233 -11.89 13.19 -4.81
N ILE A 234 -13.03 12.55 -4.51
CA ILE A 234 -13.93 12.00 -5.52
C ILE A 234 -14.85 13.14 -5.97
N VAL A 235 -14.34 13.98 -6.86
CA VAL A 235 -15.17 14.96 -7.58
C VAL A 235 -16.27 14.20 -8.32
N PRO A 236 -17.56 14.60 -8.20
CA PRO A 236 -18.61 14.05 -9.06
C PRO A 236 -18.30 14.45 -10.50
N ILE A 237 -18.12 13.45 -11.39
CA ILE A 237 -18.09 13.70 -12.82
C ILE A 237 -19.51 14.13 -13.21
N ASP A 238 -19.64 15.43 -13.47
CA ASP A 238 -20.86 16.07 -13.94
C ASP A 238 -21.29 15.42 -15.25
N SER A 239 -22.48 14.81 -15.27
CA SER A 239 -22.99 13.98 -16.37
C SER A 239 -23.54 14.79 -17.56
N ASN A 240 -23.07 16.02 -17.79
CA ASN A 240 -23.64 16.96 -18.77
C ASN A 240 -22.62 17.64 -19.71
N ALA A 241 -21.45 17.06 -19.95
CA ALA A 241 -20.56 17.53 -21.02
C ALA A 241 -20.94 16.88 -22.37
N ILE A 242 -22.00 17.40 -22.98
CA ILE A 242 -22.31 17.22 -24.40
C ILE A 242 -21.21 17.94 -25.19
N PHE A 243 -20.32 17.19 -25.86
CA PHE A 243 -19.50 17.72 -26.94
C PHE A 243 -20.10 17.30 -28.28
N THR A 244 -20.92 18.20 -28.84
CA THR A 244 -21.19 18.29 -30.28
C THR A 244 -19.89 18.63 -31.01
N VAL A 245 -19.45 17.74 -31.90
CA VAL A 245 -18.50 18.09 -32.96
C VAL A 245 -19.33 18.27 -34.24
N THR A 246 -19.58 19.52 -34.62
CA THR A 246 -20.13 19.88 -35.93
C THR A 246 -19.02 19.87 -36.99
N SER A 247 -19.31 19.14 -38.07
CA SER A 247 -18.79 19.18 -39.46
C SER A 247 -17.37 19.67 -39.71
#